data_AF-B9GD77-F1
#
_entry.id   AF-B9GD77-F1
#
_cell.length_a   1.000
_cell.length_b   1.000
_cell.length_c   1.000
_cell.angle_alpha   90.00
_cell.angle_beta   90.00
_cell.angle_gamma   90.00
#
_symmetry.space_group_name_H-M   'P 1'
#
loop_
_entity.id
_entity.type
_entity.pdbx_description
1 polymer ?
#
loop_
_entity_poly.entity_id
_entity_poly.type
_entity_poly.pdbx_seq_one_letter_code
_entity_poly.pdbx_strand_id
1 'polypeptide(L)'
;MTMEQDTDDATKERAERRREECKARSSPEPNNLGALGKEGDERDGRRNEEEGQDGHFILRLGDLAPCGLKNSTRLLHARGLTRRDALRVLAAEPRAILYGLEDVERKVDFLVSRMGFEIGWLVEFPEFLGVNLERRIVPRHNVVEHLRSIGGLGDPIEMKHYVRFSRQRFYNMFVKPYPECERIFGGIVREKGKEVRRWRHPVGLWKLFKPVKYESTEEDVNNMKMVMKSLH
;
A
#
# COMPACT_ATOMS: atom_id res chain seq x y z
N MET A 1 66.45 -9.91 -28.48
CA MET A 1 65.51 -9.60 -27.39
C MET A 1 65.09 -8.15 -27.57
N THR A 2 63.88 -7.91 -28.10
CA THR A 2 63.05 -6.68 -27.99
C THR A 2 61.93 -6.76 -29.04
N MET A 3 60.84 -7.46 -28.74
CA MET A 3 59.62 -7.49 -29.57
C MET A 3 58.38 -7.59 -28.65
N GLU A 4 58.32 -6.81 -27.57
CA GLU A 4 57.18 -6.79 -26.63
C GLU A 4 56.95 -5.38 -26.06
N GLN A 5 56.92 -4.33 -26.91
CA GLN A 5 56.63 -2.96 -26.44
C GLN A 5 55.47 -2.27 -27.18
N ASP A 6 55.02 -2.78 -28.33
CA ASP A 6 54.06 -2.04 -29.17
C ASP A 6 52.57 -2.30 -28.82
N THR A 7 52.27 -3.33 -28.02
CA THR A 7 50.87 -3.69 -27.69
C THR A 7 50.29 -2.89 -26.52
N ASP A 8 51.13 -2.36 -25.64
CA ASP A 8 50.68 -1.69 -24.42
C ASP A 8 50.23 -0.24 -24.68
N ASP A 9 50.87 0.46 -25.63
CA ASP A 9 50.58 1.85 -25.94
C ASP A 9 49.20 2.03 -26.59
N ALA A 10 48.77 1.10 -27.45
CA ALA A 10 47.44 1.14 -28.08
C ALA A 10 46.29 0.97 -27.08
N THR A 11 46.50 0.18 -26.02
CA THR A 11 45.51 0.00 -24.94
C THR A 11 45.42 1.22 -24.03
N LYS A 12 46.53 1.91 -23.82
CA LYS A 12 46.61 3.12 -22.99
C LYS A 12 45.91 4.30 -23.65
N GLU A 13 46.09 4.49 -24.95
CA GLU A 13 45.45 5.56 -25.72
C GLU A 13 43.91 5.40 -25.76
N ARG A 14 43.42 4.16 -25.84
CA ARG A 14 41.98 3.87 -25.82
C ARG A 14 41.34 4.12 -24.45
N ALA A 15 42.09 3.94 -23.37
CA ALA A 15 41.63 4.24 -22.01
C ALA A 15 41.56 5.76 -21.75
N GLU A 16 42.45 6.54 -22.36
CA GLU A 16 42.52 7.99 -22.21
C GLU A 16 41.38 8.71 -22.97
N ARG A 17 41.08 8.28 -24.21
CA ARG A 17 39.92 8.80 -24.96
C ARG A 17 38.59 8.58 -24.23
N ARG A 18 38.41 7.44 -23.55
CA ARG A 18 37.21 7.17 -22.75
C ARG A 18 37.11 8.06 -21.50
N ARG A 19 38.25 8.46 -20.92
CA ARG A 19 38.27 9.41 -19.79
C ARG A 19 37.88 10.82 -20.22
N GLU A 20 38.31 11.26 -21.40
CA GLU A 20 37.90 12.56 -21.94
C GLU A 20 36.42 12.61 -22.33
N GLU A 21 35.87 11.54 -22.92
CA GLU A 21 34.43 11.43 -23.21
C GLU A 21 33.54 11.45 -21.95
N CYS A 22 34.00 10.86 -20.84
CA CYS A 22 33.30 10.94 -19.56
C CYS A 22 33.34 12.36 -18.96
N LYS A 23 34.43 13.10 -19.19
CA LYS A 23 34.59 14.48 -18.68
C LYS A 23 33.74 15.49 -19.47
N ALA A 24 33.49 15.22 -20.75
CA ALA A 24 32.58 16.02 -21.58
C ALA A 24 31.09 15.85 -21.20
N ARG A 25 30.70 14.73 -20.58
CA ARG A 25 29.31 14.47 -20.15
C ARG A 25 28.97 15.02 -18.76
N SER A 26 29.95 15.53 -18.00
CA SER A 26 29.74 16.03 -16.63
C SER A 26 29.62 17.55 -16.50
N SER A 27 29.43 18.29 -17.60
CA SER A 27 29.12 19.73 -17.50
C SER A 27 27.63 19.95 -17.23
N PRO A 28 27.26 20.72 -16.19
CA PRO A 28 25.87 21.09 -15.93
C PRO A 28 25.41 22.17 -16.93
N GLU A 29 24.24 21.94 -17.54
CA GLU A 29 23.53 22.94 -18.35
C GLU A 29 23.19 24.17 -17.50
N PRO A 30 23.31 25.39 -18.06
CA PRO A 30 23.06 26.62 -17.32
C PRO A 30 21.57 26.85 -17.04
N ASN A 31 21.29 27.23 -15.79
CA ASN A 31 20.00 27.71 -15.30
C ASN A 31 19.51 28.93 -16.11
N ASN A 32 18.31 28.85 -16.67
CA ASN A 32 17.56 30.02 -17.09
C ASN A 32 16.47 30.34 -16.06
N LEU A 33 16.67 31.45 -15.35
CA LEU A 33 15.73 32.08 -14.42
C LEU A 33 15.17 33.36 -15.08
N GLY A 34 13.85 33.48 -15.07
CA GLY A 34 13.08 34.70 -15.35
C GLY A 34 12.04 34.50 -16.48
N ALA A 35 10.81 34.99 -16.42
CA ALA A 35 10.03 35.65 -15.38
C ALA A 35 8.55 35.67 -15.85
N LEU A 36 7.63 35.57 -14.88
CA LEU A 36 6.29 36.19 -14.77
C LEU A 36 5.33 36.29 -15.98
N GLY A 37 4.13 35.73 -15.80
CA GLY A 37 2.88 36.16 -16.43
C GLY A 37 1.67 35.48 -15.78
N LYS A 38 0.78 36.25 -15.16
CA LYS A 38 -0.44 35.80 -14.45
C LYS A 38 -1.63 35.73 -15.40
N GLU A 39 -2.51 34.76 -15.19
CA GLU A 39 -3.96 34.70 -15.47
C GLU A 39 -4.40 33.34 -14.87
N GLY A 40 -5.36 33.17 -13.95
CA GLY A 40 -6.60 33.89 -13.73
C GLY A 40 -7.76 33.11 -14.34
N ASP A 41 -8.15 31.95 -13.79
CA ASP A 41 -9.53 31.49 -13.93
C ASP A 41 -9.97 30.56 -12.78
N GLU A 42 -11.25 30.69 -12.50
CA GLU A 42 -12.00 30.39 -11.29
C GLU A 42 -13.06 29.32 -11.63
N ARG A 43 -13.43 28.51 -10.63
CA ARG A 43 -14.44 27.42 -10.64
C ARG A 43 -13.87 26.04 -11.02
N ASP A 44 -14.23 24.93 -10.38
CA ASP A 44 -15.45 24.61 -9.66
C ASP A 44 -15.15 23.61 -8.52
N GLY A 45 -15.81 23.79 -7.40
CA GLY A 45 -15.68 22.93 -6.24
C GLY A 45 -16.71 21.81 -6.30
N ARG A 46 -16.27 20.56 -6.23
CA ARG A 46 -17.07 19.48 -5.63
C ARG A 46 -16.23 18.60 -4.72
N ARG A 47 -16.55 18.74 -3.44
CA ARG A 47 -16.49 17.70 -2.40
C ARG A 47 -16.81 16.33 -2.99
N ASN A 48 -16.03 15.32 -2.61
CA ASN A 48 -16.60 14.06 -2.17
C ASN A 48 -15.79 13.56 -0.97
N GLU A 49 -16.46 13.69 0.17
CA GLU A 49 -16.20 12.96 1.39
C GLU A 49 -16.50 11.48 1.10
N GLU A 50 -15.54 10.57 1.35
CA GLU A 50 -15.89 9.18 1.58
C GLU A 50 -15.18 8.68 2.84
N GLU A 51 -15.98 8.67 3.91
CA GLU A 51 -15.73 8.02 5.17
C GLU A 51 -15.92 6.49 5.05
N GLY A 52 -15.29 5.77 5.98
CA GLY A 52 -15.75 4.49 6.54
C GLY A 52 -16.26 3.40 5.59
N GLN A 53 -15.44 2.39 5.34
CA GLN A 53 -15.94 1.09 4.87
C GLN A 53 -15.52 -0.01 5.84
N ASP A 54 -16.20 -0.02 6.99
CA ASP A 54 -16.48 -1.24 7.73
C ASP A 54 -17.90 -1.65 7.31
N GLY A 55 -18.00 -2.61 6.39
CA GLY A 55 -19.27 -3.02 5.82
C GLY A 55 -19.07 -4.31 5.03
N HIS A 56 -19.64 -5.38 5.57
CA HIS A 56 -19.72 -6.72 5.02
C HIS A 56 -20.01 -6.73 3.50
N PHE A 57 -18.98 -7.00 2.70
CA PHE A 57 -19.07 -7.04 1.24
C PHE A 57 -19.05 -8.50 0.77
N ILE A 58 -20.18 -9.21 0.90
CA ILE A 58 -20.40 -10.42 0.12
C ILE A 58 -20.79 -9.97 -1.29
N LEU A 59 -19.79 -9.67 -2.11
CA LEU A 59 -20.01 -9.65 -3.55
C LEU A 59 -20.08 -11.10 -4.02
N ARG A 60 -21.29 -11.51 -4.41
CA ARG A 60 -21.47 -12.66 -5.29
C ARG A 60 -20.69 -12.34 -6.58
N LEU A 61 -19.61 -13.07 -6.85
CA LEU A 61 -18.67 -12.91 -7.97
C LEU A 61 -19.30 -13.01 -9.39
N GLY A 62 -20.63 -12.97 -9.51
CA GLY A 62 -21.38 -13.22 -10.74
C GLY A 62 -21.55 -12.03 -11.68
N ASP A 63 -21.53 -10.79 -11.17
CA ASP A 63 -22.01 -9.62 -11.95
C ASP A 63 -20.92 -8.59 -12.31
N LEU A 64 -19.64 -8.90 -12.06
CA LEU A 64 -18.55 -8.09 -12.59
C LEU A 64 -18.29 -8.53 -14.04
N ALA A 65 -18.47 -7.62 -14.99
CA ALA A 65 -18.32 -7.88 -16.43
C ALA A 65 -17.14 -8.83 -16.71
N PRO A 66 -17.33 -9.91 -17.50
CA PRO A 66 -16.35 -10.99 -17.67
C PRO A 66 -15.00 -10.54 -18.25
N CYS A 67 -14.86 -9.28 -18.66
CA CYS A 67 -13.62 -8.67 -19.10
C CYS A 67 -12.66 -8.35 -17.94
N GLY A 68 -13.15 -7.94 -16.76
CA GLY A 68 -12.29 -7.51 -15.65
C GLY A 68 -11.34 -8.62 -15.19
N LEU A 69 -11.90 -9.78 -14.86
CA LEU A 69 -11.12 -10.95 -14.44
C LEU A 69 -10.16 -11.43 -15.55
N LYS A 70 -10.64 -11.47 -16.81
CA LYS A 70 -9.83 -11.92 -17.96
C LYS A 70 -8.62 -11.02 -18.18
N ASN A 71 -8.81 -9.71 -18.09
CA ASN A 71 -7.76 -8.73 -18.32
C ASN A 71 -6.73 -8.75 -17.17
N SER A 72 -7.18 -8.79 -15.91
CA SER A 72 -6.27 -8.90 -14.76
C SER A 72 -5.47 -10.21 -14.77
N THR A 73 -6.11 -11.32 -15.15
CA THR A 73 -5.42 -12.61 -15.31
C THR A 73 -4.35 -12.54 -16.40
N ARG A 74 -4.66 -11.91 -17.54
CA ARG A 74 -3.72 -11.74 -18.65
C ARG A 74 -2.54 -10.85 -18.26
N LEU A 75 -2.79 -9.78 -17.51
CA LEU A 75 -1.75 -8.89 -16.99
C LEU A 75 -0.78 -9.64 -16.06
N LEU A 76 -1.30 -10.32 -15.05
CA LEU A 76 -0.48 -11.09 -14.10
C LEU A 76 0.32 -12.20 -14.81
N HIS A 77 -0.29 -12.84 -15.81
CA HIS A 77 0.41 -13.82 -16.63
C HIS A 77 1.54 -13.21 -17.46
N ALA A 78 1.31 -12.04 -18.07
CA ALA A 78 2.34 -11.32 -18.81
C ALA A 78 3.52 -10.87 -17.93
N ARG A 79 3.27 -10.62 -16.64
CA ARG A 79 4.30 -10.27 -15.65
C ARG A 79 5.05 -11.48 -15.07
N GLY A 80 4.70 -12.70 -15.46
CA GLY A 80 5.46 -13.91 -15.13
C GLY A 80 4.77 -14.88 -14.17
N LEU A 81 3.51 -14.66 -13.79
CA LEU A 81 2.75 -15.67 -13.05
C LEU A 81 2.16 -16.73 -13.97
N THR A 82 2.00 -17.96 -13.47
CA THR A 82 1.23 -18.96 -14.21
C THR A 82 -0.25 -18.54 -14.23
N ARG A 83 -0.99 -18.92 -15.29
CA ARG A 83 -2.42 -18.60 -15.38
C ARG A 83 -3.21 -19.18 -14.19
N ARG A 84 -2.78 -20.34 -13.66
CA ARG A 84 -3.38 -20.98 -12.49
C ARG A 84 -3.14 -20.14 -11.22
N ASP A 85 -1.92 -19.67 -11.02
CA ASP A 85 -1.58 -18.86 -9.85
C ASP A 85 -2.19 -17.46 -9.91
N ALA A 86 -2.24 -16.85 -11.08
CA ALA A 86 -2.94 -15.58 -11.28
C ALA A 86 -4.42 -15.69 -10.86
N LEU A 87 -5.11 -16.77 -11.27
CA LEU A 87 -6.49 -17.01 -10.86
C LEU A 87 -6.61 -17.25 -9.35
N ARG A 88 -5.66 -17.98 -8.74
CA ARG A 88 -5.63 -18.19 -7.28
C ARG A 88 -5.49 -16.88 -6.52
N VAL A 89 -4.59 -15.99 -6.96
CA VAL A 89 -4.37 -14.67 -6.36
C VAL A 89 -5.63 -13.82 -6.46
N LEU A 90 -6.24 -13.76 -7.65
CA LEU A 90 -7.46 -12.98 -7.88
C LEU A 90 -8.68 -13.54 -7.14
N ALA A 91 -8.75 -14.87 -6.95
CA ALA A 91 -9.78 -15.50 -6.13
C ALA A 91 -9.61 -15.22 -4.64
N ALA A 92 -8.36 -15.18 -4.16
CA ALA A 92 -8.05 -14.84 -2.77
C ALA A 92 -8.26 -13.34 -2.47
N GLU A 93 -7.93 -12.48 -3.43
CA GLU A 93 -8.03 -11.03 -3.30
C GLU A 93 -8.86 -10.43 -4.45
N PRO A 94 -10.21 -10.49 -4.36
CA PRO A 94 -11.09 -10.00 -5.43
C PRO A 94 -11.03 -8.48 -5.60
N ARG A 95 -10.52 -7.72 -4.61
CA ARG A 95 -10.32 -6.27 -4.74
C ARG A 95 -9.37 -5.92 -5.89
N ALA A 96 -8.44 -6.82 -6.23
CA ALA A 96 -7.57 -6.64 -7.39
C ALA A 96 -8.32 -6.54 -8.73
N ILE A 97 -9.55 -7.08 -8.79
CA ILE A 97 -10.41 -6.99 -9.98
C ILE A 97 -11.22 -5.69 -9.98
N LEU A 98 -11.46 -5.12 -8.80
CA LEU A 98 -12.17 -3.84 -8.63
C LEU A 98 -11.27 -2.64 -8.96
N TYR A 99 -9.96 -2.76 -8.73
CA TYR A 99 -9.00 -1.73 -9.14
C TYR A 99 -8.82 -1.69 -10.66
N GLY A 100 -8.40 -0.52 -11.17
CA GLY A 100 -8.03 -0.38 -12.56
C GLY A 100 -6.83 -1.28 -12.92
N LEU A 101 -6.78 -1.75 -14.16
CA LEU A 101 -5.65 -2.56 -14.64
C LEU A 101 -4.32 -1.85 -14.47
N GLU A 102 -4.29 -0.54 -14.73
CA GLU A 102 -3.11 0.30 -14.53
C GLU A 102 -2.65 0.33 -13.07
N ASP A 103 -3.56 0.33 -12.10
CA ASP A 103 -3.21 0.34 -10.68
C ASP A 103 -2.61 -0.99 -10.26
N VAL A 104 -3.17 -2.11 -10.74
CA VAL A 104 -2.61 -3.45 -10.53
C VAL A 104 -1.22 -3.54 -11.14
N GLU A 105 -1.06 -3.01 -12.35
CA GLU A 105 0.21 -2.99 -13.07
C GLU A 105 1.28 -2.21 -12.29
N ARG A 106 0.96 -0.99 -11.84
CA ARG A 106 1.83 -0.15 -11.01
C ARG A 106 2.22 -0.84 -9.70
N LYS A 107 1.30 -1.58 -9.06
CA LYS A 107 1.59 -2.34 -7.84
C LYS A 107 2.59 -3.47 -8.10
N VAL A 108 2.41 -4.22 -9.18
CA VAL A 108 3.33 -5.29 -9.56
C VAL A 108 4.70 -4.73 -9.95
N ASP A 109 4.73 -3.62 -10.68
CA ASP A 109 6.00 -2.95 -11.03
C ASP A 109 6.76 -2.47 -9.80
N PHE A 110 6.04 -1.89 -8.83
CA PHE A 110 6.65 -1.47 -7.57
C PHE A 110 7.21 -2.66 -6.78
N LEU A 111 6.47 -3.78 -6.73
CA LEU A 111 6.91 -4.99 -6.04
C LEU A 111 8.24 -5.50 -6.60
N VAL A 112 8.33 -5.66 -7.92
CA VAL A 112 9.50 -6.25 -8.58
C VAL A 112 10.64 -5.25 -8.65
N SER A 113 10.36 -4.02 -9.12
CA SER A 113 11.41 -3.05 -9.45
C SER A 113 11.96 -2.30 -8.24
N ARG A 114 11.08 -1.89 -7.32
CA ARG A 114 11.47 -1.09 -6.13
C ARG A 114 11.80 -1.97 -4.94
N MET A 115 10.92 -2.93 -4.63
CA MET A 115 11.11 -3.75 -3.45
C MET A 115 12.06 -4.94 -3.68
N GLY A 116 12.28 -5.33 -4.93
CA GLY A 116 13.15 -6.46 -5.28
C GLY A 116 12.56 -7.82 -4.95
N PHE A 117 11.24 -7.93 -4.75
CA PHE A 117 10.59 -9.20 -4.50
C PHE A 117 10.19 -9.89 -5.81
N GLU A 118 10.28 -11.21 -5.83
CA GLU A 118 9.78 -12.01 -6.95
C GLU A 118 8.25 -11.94 -7.03
N ILE A 119 7.73 -12.02 -8.24
CA ILE A 119 6.27 -12.00 -8.45
C ILE A 119 5.56 -13.21 -7.81
N GLY A 120 6.27 -14.32 -7.60
CA GLY A 120 5.75 -15.52 -6.94
C GLY A 120 5.26 -15.26 -5.51
N TRP A 121 5.80 -14.25 -4.82
CA TRP A 121 5.36 -13.86 -3.48
C TRP A 121 3.91 -13.37 -3.45
N LEU A 122 3.34 -12.92 -4.58
CA LEU A 122 1.92 -12.56 -4.66
C LEU A 122 1.00 -13.76 -4.41
N VAL A 123 1.46 -14.99 -4.68
CA VAL A 123 0.68 -16.21 -4.43
C VAL A 123 0.56 -16.46 -2.93
N GLU A 124 1.61 -16.14 -2.17
CA GLU A 124 1.61 -16.27 -0.71
C GLU A 124 0.91 -15.10 -0.02
N PHE A 125 1.03 -13.89 -0.58
CA PHE A 125 0.50 -12.65 -0.01
C PHE A 125 -0.37 -11.89 -1.02
N PRO A 126 -1.54 -12.45 -1.40
CA PRO A 126 -2.44 -11.81 -2.37
C PRO A 126 -2.98 -10.48 -1.83
N GLU A 127 -3.01 -10.28 -0.51
CA GLU A 127 -3.52 -9.05 0.12
C GLU A 127 -2.70 -7.81 -0.25
N PHE A 128 -1.48 -8.00 -0.79
CA PHE A 128 -0.68 -6.91 -1.34
C PHE A 128 -1.42 -6.14 -2.45
N LEU A 129 -2.19 -6.83 -3.30
CA LEU A 129 -2.96 -6.18 -4.36
C LEU A 129 -4.17 -5.41 -3.80
N GLY A 130 -4.65 -5.78 -2.62
CA GLY A 130 -5.76 -5.14 -1.93
C GLY A 130 -5.39 -3.84 -1.20
N VAL A 131 -4.10 -3.60 -0.93
CA VAL A 131 -3.67 -2.41 -0.17
C VAL A 131 -3.33 -1.22 -1.06
N ASN A 132 -3.51 -0.02 -0.51
CA ASN A 132 -3.15 1.23 -1.18
C ASN A 132 -1.62 1.39 -1.26
N LEU A 133 -1.07 1.47 -2.47
CA LEU A 133 0.36 1.55 -2.72
C LEU A 133 0.98 2.80 -2.09
N GLU A 134 0.50 3.97 -2.50
CA GLU A 134 1.05 5.29 -2.11
C GLU A 134 0.89 5.56 -0.62
N ARG A 135 -0.30 5.28 -0.07
CA ARG A 135 -0.63 5.61 1.32
C ARG A 135 -0.03 4.64 2.33
N ARG A 136 0.18 3.37 1.96
CA ARG A 136 0.56 2.32 2.92
C ARG A 136 1.89 1.67 2.60
N ILE A 137 2.13 1.26 1.37
CA ILE A 137 3.32 0.46 1.01
C ILE A 137 4.55 1.35 0.84
N VAL A 138 4.45 2.44 0.07
CA VAL A 138 5.56 3.38 -0.18
C VAL A 138 6.17 3.94 1.11
N PRO A 139 5.41 4.54 2.06
CA PRO A 139 6.01 5.09 3.28
C PRO A 139 6.65 4.01 4.17
N ARG A 140 6.10 2.79 4.17
CA ARG A 140 6.71 1.66 4.89
C ARG A 140 8.01 1.22 4.24
N HIS A 141 8.03 1.16 2.91
CA HIS A 141 9.21 0.79 2.16
C HIS A 141 10.35 1.78 2.38
N ASN A 142 10.08 3.09 2.31
CA ASN A 142 11.08 4.13 2.54
C ASN A 142 11.71 4.05 3.95
N VAL A 143 10.91 3.75 4.98
CA VAL A 143 11.42 3.52 6.34
C VAL A 143 12.34 2.31 6.36
N VAL A 144 11.91 1.19 5.77
CA VAL A 144 12.71 -0.03 5.75
C VAL A 144 14.01 0.16 4.97
N GLU A 145 13.97 0.85 3.84
CA GLU A 145 15.15 1.15 3.03
C GLU A 145 16.16 2.00 3.81
N HIS A 146 15.67 3.01 4.55
CA HIS A 146 16.50 3.80 5.45
C HIS A 146 17.09 2.96 6.59
N LEU A 147 16.27 2.12 7.24
CA LEU A 147 16.76 1.23 8.30
C LEU A 147 17.79 0.21 7.78
N ARG A 148 17.66 -0.21 6.52
CA ARG A 148 18.62 -1.09 5.84
C ARG A 148 19.95 -0.38 5.59
N SER A 149 19.95 0.91 5.24
CA SER A 149 21.20 1.65 5.01
C SER A 149 21.97 1.95 6.30
N ILE A 150 21.28 2.13 7.42
CA ILE A 150 21.91 2.32 8.74
C ILE A 150 22.30 1.00 9.43
N GLY A 151 21.87 -0.15 8.88
CA GLY A 151 22.10 -1.47 9.49
C GLY A 151 21.27 -1.74 10.75
N GLY A 152 20.15 -1.03 10.95
CA GLY A 152 19.30 -1.15 12.13
C GLY A 152 18.34 -2.34 12.12
N LEU A 153 18.42 -3.20 11.10
CA LEU A 153 17.57 -4.38 10.95
C LEU A 153 18.35 -5.63 11.33
N GLY A 154 17.95 -6.28 12.43
CA GLY A 154 18.54 -7.56 12.86
C GLY A 154 18.10 -8.74 11.99
N ASP A 155 16.85 -8.73 11.53
CA ASP A 155 16.27 -9.78 10.69
C ASP A 155 15.84 -9.25 9.31
N PRO A 156 15.88 -10.10 8.26
CA PRO A 156 15.38 -9.72 6.95
C PRO A 156 13.87 -9.41 7.01
N ILE A 157 13.50 -8.26 6.46
CA ILE A 157 12.10 -7.84 6.42
C ILE A 157 11.37 -8.60 5.31
N GLU A 158 10.50 -9.52 5.74
CA GLU A 158 9.56 -10.24 4.87
C GLU A 158 8.36 -9.40 4.43
N MET A 159 7.67 -9.85 3.37
CA MET A 159 6.44 -9.25 2.83
C MET A 159 5.33 -9.04 3.88
N LYS A 160 5.22 -9.96 4.85
CA LYS A 160 4.22 -9.90 5.93
C LYS A 160 4.28 -8.58 6.71
N HIS A 161 5.45 -7.99 6.87
CA HIS A 161 5.63 -6.74 7.61
C HIS A 161 5.02 -5.55 6.88
N TYR A 162 5.03 -5.57 5.54
CA TYR A 162 4.43 -4.52 4.73
C TYR A 162 2.91 -4.64 4.68
N VAL A 163 2.40 -5.86 4.48
CA VAL A 163 0.98 -6.09 4.17
C VAL A 163 0.14 -6.33 5.43
N ARG A 164 0.60 -7.19 6.35
CA ARG A 164 -0.22 -7.66 7.49
C ARG A 164 -0.09 -6.78 8.72
N PHE A 165 1.01 -6.04 8.88
CA PHE A 165 1.16 -5.19 10.07
C PHE A 165 0.16 -4.02 10.03
N SER A 166 -0.51 -3.79 11.16
CA SER A 166 -1.27 -2.56 11.38
C SER A 166 -0.32 -1.36 11.37
N ARG A 167 -0.86 -0.16 11.14
CA ARG A 167 -0.06 1.07 11.17
C ARG A 167 0.65 1.24 12.51
N GLN A 168 -0.06 0.98 13.61
CA GLN A 168 0.52 1.09 14.96
C GLN A 168 1.61 0.05 15.21
N ARG A 169 1.38 -1.21 14.79
CA ARG A 169 2.37 -2.27 14.96
C ARG A 169 3.64 -1.97 14.17
N PHE A 170 3.51 -1.51 12.93
CA PHE A 170 4.65 -1.06 12.12
C PHE A 170 5.40 0.10 12.80
N TYR A 171 4.67 1.11 13.26
CA TYR A 171 5.27 2.27 13.94
C TYR A 171 6.04 1.84 15.21
N ASN A 172 5.42 1.05 16.09
CA ASN A 172 6.05 0.62 17.33
C ASN A 172 7.33 -0.21 17.10
N MET A 173 7.38 -1.00 16.03
CA MET A 173 8.51 -1.89 15.72
C MET A 173 9.64 -1.17 14.97
N PHE A 174 9.32 -0.37 13.95
CA PHE A 174 10.32 0.18 13.02
C PHE A 174 10.54 1.68 13.15
N VAL A 175 9.60 2.42 13.73
CA VAL A 175 9.66 3.89 13.76
C VAL A 175 9.94 4.41 15.16
N LYS A 176 9.28 3.87 16.19
CA LYS A 176 9.45 4.28 17.59
C LYS A 176 10.90 4.11 18.10
N PRO A 177 11.63 3.03 17.77
CA PRO A 177 13.03 2.89 18.19
C PRO A 177 13.98 3.86 17.47
N TYR A 178 13.57 4.40 16.31
CA TYR A 178 14.40 5.15 15.37
C TYR A 178 13.75 6.52 15.08
N PRO A 179 13.97 7.55 15.90
CA PRO A 179 13.26 8.84 15.79
C PRO A 179 13.45 9.52 14.42
N GLU A 180 14.57 9.29 13.73
CA GLU A 180 14.82 9.74 12.36
C GLU A 180 13.79 9.21 11.35
N CYS A 181 13.26 8.01 11.59
CA CYS A 181 12.24 7.38 10.75
C CYS A 181 10.86 8.01 10.93
N GLU A 182 10.60 8.77 12.00
CA GLU A 182 9.33 9.48 12.18
C GLU A 182 9.09 10.49 11.07
N ARG A 183 10.14 11.16 10.61
CA ARG A 183 10.05 12.12 9.50
C ARG A 183 9.68 11.44 8.18
N ILE A 184 10.20 10.24 7.95
CA ILE A 184 9.98 9.44 6.75
C ILE A 184 8.56 8.83 6.76
N PHE A 185 8.15 8.27 7.90
CA PHE A 185 6.85 7.61 8.04
C PHE A 185 5.69 8.60 8.24
N GLY A 186 5.96 9.72 8.88
CA GLY A 186 4.98 10.76 9.24
C GLY A 186 4.76 11.83 8.17
N GLY A 187 5.57 11.85 7.11
CA GLY A 187 5.43 12.75 5.96
C GLY A 187 4.19 12.44 5.11
N ILE A 188 3.01 12.79 5.65
CA ILE A 188 1.64 12.96 5.08
C ILE A 188 0.62 13.01 6.24
N VAL A 189 0.97 12.58 7.47
CA VAL A 189 0.02 12.53 8.60
C VAL A 189 0.58 13.24 9.83
N ARG A 190 0.43 14.57 9.83
CA ARG A 190 0.27 15.34 11.07
C ARG A 190 -0.97 16.25 11.08
N GLU A 191 -1.56 16.60 9.94
CA GLU A 191 -2.72 17.50 9.96
C GLU A 191 -4.02 16.85 10.43
N LYS A 192 -4.24 15.55 10.20
CA LYS A 192 -5.44 14.86 10.74
C LYS A 192 -5.29 14.34 12.18
N GLY A 193 -4.13 14.53 12.81
CA GLY A 193 -3.80 13.95 14.12
C GLY A 193 -4.28 14.73 15.35
N LYS A 194 -4.77 15.96 15.19
CA LYS A 194 -5.47 16.69 16.26
C LYS A 194 -6.98 16.49 16.23
N GLU A 195 -7.52 15.86 15.20
CA GLU A 195 -8.83 15.23 15.28
C GLU A 195 -8.62 13.78 15.68
N VAL A 196 -8.51 13.57 16.99
CA VAL A 196 -9.03 12.34 17.58
C VAL A 196 -10.36 12.09 16.88
N ARG A 197 -10.50 10.94 16.21
CA ARG A 197 -11.80 10.38 15.86
C ARG A 197 -12.58 10.22 17.17
N ARG A 198 -13.11 11.33 17.68
CA ARG A 198 -14.16 11.31 18.68
C ARG A 198 -15.25 10.61 17.94
N TRP A 199 -15.48 9.36 18.30
CA TRP A 199 -16.77 8.79 18.06
C TRP A 199 -17.76 9.72 18.78
N ARG A 200 -18.31 10.70 18.06
CA ARG A 200 -19.29 11.66 18.57
C ARG A 200 -20.64 10.96 18.62
N HIS A 201 -20.72 9.88 19.38
CA HIS A 201 -21.95 9.65 20.10
C HIS A 201 -21.99 10.81 21.10
N PRO A 202 -23.03 11.65 21.12
CA PRO A 202 -23.19 12.51 22.28
C PRO A 202 -23.20 11.59 23.50
N VAL A 203 -22.25 11.77 24.40
CA VAL A 203 -22.19 11.04 25.67
C VAL A 203 -23.56 11.17 26.33
N GLY A 204 -24.22 10.03 26.57
CA GLY A 204 -25.59 10.03 27.09
C GLY A 204 -26.71 9.87 26.06
N LEU A 205 -26.42 9.66 24.76
CA LEU A 205 -27.45 9.29 23.78
C LEU A 205 -28.22 8.02 24.21
N TRP A 206 -27.55 7.13 24.95
CA TRP A 206 -28.10 5.86 25.43
C TRP A 206 -29.13 6.10 26.54
N LYS A 207 -29.12 7.29 27.16
CA LYS A 207 -30.13 7.74 28.13
C LYS A 207 -31.42 8.21 27.45
N LEU A 208 -31.37 8.53 26.14
CA LEU A 208 -32.55 8.89 25.35
C LEU A 208 -33.29 7.64 24.84
N PHE A 209 -32.59 6.51 24.71
CA PHE A 209 -33.22 5.22 24.45
C PHE A 209 -33.97 4.75 25.70
N LYS A 210 -35.27 5.07 25.76
CA LYS A 210 -36.18 4.41 26.70
C LYS A 210 -36.68 3.14 26.00
N PRO A 211 -36.30 1.94 26.46
CA PRO A 211 -36.87 0.72 25.90
C PRO A 211 -38.39 0.80 26.04
N VAL A 212 -39.12 0.38 25.01
CA VAL A 212 -40.57 0.24 25.08
C VAL A 212 -40.86 -0.70 26.25
N LYS A 213 -41.59 -0.22 27.26
CA LYS A 213 -42.01 -1.06 28.37
C LYS A 213 -43.04 -2.04 27.83
N TYR A 214 -42.63 -3.28 27.68
CA TYR A 214 -43.53 -4.36 27.35
C TYR A 214 -44.28 -4.74 28.63
N GLU A 215 -45.61 -4.67 28.60
CA GLU A 215 -46.42 -5.21 29.69
C GLU A 215 -46.36 -6.73 29.57
N SER A 216 -45.66 -7.38 30.50
CA SER A 216 -45.57 -8.85 30.51
C SER A 216 -46.98 -9.40 30.69
N THR A 217 -47.49 -10.11 29.68
CA THR A 217 -48.76 -10.83 29.82
C THR A 217 -48.58 -12.00 30.78
N GLU A 218 -49.66 -12.50 31.38
CA GLU A 218 -49.57 -13.69 32.25
C GLU A 218 -49.01 -14.90 31.49
N GLU A 219 -49.25 -14.97 30.18
CA GLU A 219 -48.70 -15.99 29.29
C GLU A 219 -47.17 -15.91 29.20
N ASP A 220 -46.59 -14.70 29.10
CA ASP A 220 -45.14 -14.50 29.07
C ASP A 220 -44.48 -14.96 30.38
N VAL A 221 -45.13 -14.71 31.52
CA VAL A 221 -44.65 -15.16 32.84
C VAL A 221 -44.71 -16.69 32.95
N ASN A 222 -45.78 -17.29 32.45
CA ASN A 222 -45.95 -18.74 32.50
C ASN A 222 -44.97 -19.45 31.55
N ASN A 223 -44.73 -18.87 30.37
CA ASN A 223 -43.73 -19.33 29.41
C ASN A 223 -42.32 -19.25 29.99
N MET A 224 -41.95 -18.15 30.65
CA MET A 224 -40.66 -18.05 31.36
C MET A 224 -40.54 -19.07 32.50
N LYS A 225 -41.61 -19.29 33.27
CA LYS A 225 -41.62 -20.32 34.32
C LYS A 225 -41.45 -21.73 33.76
N MET A 226 -42.04 -22.03 32.59
CA MET A 226 -41.84 -23.32 31.92
C MET A 226 -40.39 -23.49 31.46
N VAL A 227 -39.79 -22.47 30.85
CA VAL A 227 -38.37 -22.50 30.41
C VAL A 227 -37.43 -22.72 31.60
N MET A 228 -37.68 -22.08 32.74
CA MET A 228 -36.86 -22.25 33.95
C MET A 228 -37.03 -23.63 34.59
N LYS A 229 -38.22 -24.23 34.47
CA LYS A 229 -38.50 -25.59 34.95
C LYS A 229 -37.88 -26.67 34.05
N SER A 230 -37.69 -26.41 32.76
CA SER A 230 -37.04 -27.37 31.83
C SER A 230 -35.52 -27.39 31.92
N LEU A 231 -34.92 -26.46 32.67
CA LEU A 231 -33.46 -26.37 32.88
C LEU A 231 -32.98 -27.16 34.11
N HIS A 232 -33.89 -27.81 34.84
CA HIS A 232 -33.64 -28.75 35.94
C HIS A 232 -34.13 -30.14 35.56
#